data_AF-A0A0Q9XT10-F1
#
_entry.id   AF-A0A0Q9XT10-F1
#
_cell.length_a   1.000
_cell.length_b   1.000
_cell.length_c   1.000
_cell.angle_alpha   90.00
_cell.angle_beta   90.00
_cell.angle_gamma   90.00
#
_symmetry.space_group_name_H-M   'P 1'
#
loop_
_entity.id
_entity.type
_entity.pdbx_description
1 polymer ?
#
loop_
_entity_poly.entity_id
_entity_poly.type
_entity_poly.pdbx_seq_one_letter_code
_entity_poly.pdbx_strand_id
1 'polypeptide(L)'
;MPMKQRSTGINMSYNFLENFISFNPTRLIQSHKELPVSISFKAFVQALTLHELGHSLDRDALYASIPKSYHIYQIKKAHPYSERSKNIELFQWDIEDHEMNYVFEETAWRNAQSLNQTHRIVDPKIMDVVEFYSLLTYTAEYNRDLLVHHRLKVTTTEPVAV
;
A
#
# COMPACT_ATOMS: atom_id res chain seq x y z
N MET A 1 13.37 -16.12 -5.31
CA MET A 1 13.21 -15.26 -4.11
C MET A 1 12.74 -16.11 -2.94
N PRO A 2 13.35 -16.01 -1.75
CA PRO A 2 12.94 -16.80 -0.59
C PRO A 2 11.54 -16.41 -0.09
N MET A 3 10.78 -17.38 0.42
CA MET A 3 9.49 -17.13 1.09
C MET A 3 9.57 -17.54 2.56
N LYS A 4 8.98 -16.74 3.46
CA LYS A 4 8.92 -17.02 4.91
C LYS A 4 7.51 -16.80 5.44
N GLN A 5 6.99 -17.78 6.17
CA GLN A 5 5.74 -17.58 6.91
C GLN A 5 5.97 -16.63 8.09
N ARG A 6 5.07 -15.66 8.29
CA ARG A 6 5.07 -14.73 9.42
C ARG A 6 3.64 -14.54 9.94
N SER A 7 3.49 -14.32 11.24
CA SER A 7 2.19 -13.97 11.85
C SER A 7 2.02 -12.45 11.93
N THR A 8 1.89 -11.79 10.78
CA THR A 8 1.67 -10.33 10.66
C THR A 8 0.21 -10.01 10.34
N GLY A 9 -0.21 -8.75 10.44
CA GLY A 9 -1.55 -8.32 10.02
C GLY A 9 -1.77 -8.30 8.49
N ILE A 10 -0.71 -8.56 7.71
CA ILE A 10 -0.65 -8.43 6.24
C ILE A 10 -0.65 -9.83 5.61
N ASN A 11 -1.30 -9.98 4.45
CA ASN A 11 -1.43 -11.27 3.77
C ASN A 11 -0.11 -11.76 3.13
N MET A 12 0.57 -10.90 2.40
CA MET A 12 1.86 -11.10 1.75
C MET A 12 2.60 -9.76 1.73
N SER A 13 3.93 -9.78 1.83
CA SER A 13 4.72 -8.55 1.75
C SER A 13 6.17 -8.85 1.43
N TYR A 14 6.71 -8.14 0.46
CA TYR A 14 8.13 -8.12 0.12
C TYR A 14 8.93 -7.29 1.12
N ASN A 15 9.84 -7.95 1.82
CA ASN A 15 10.84 -7.28 2.64
C ASN A 15 12.05 -6.93 1.77
N PHE A 16 12.12 -5.68 1.32
CA PHE A 16 13.18 -5.23 0.43
C PHE A 16 14.56 -5.12 1.10
N LEU A 17 14.62 -4.98 2.43
CA LEU A 17 15.88 -4.95 3.18
C LEU A 17 16.55 -6.33 3.19
N GLU A 18 15.80 -7.36 3.61
CA GLU A 18 16.27 -8.74 3.72
C GLU A 18 16.05 -9.57 2.43
N ASN A 19 15.43 -8.98 1.40
CA ASN A 19 15.16 -9.58 0.09
C ASN A 19 14.39 -10.92 0.14
N PHE A 20 13.25 -10.95 0.82
CA PHE A 20 12.37 -12.13 0.86
C PHE A 20 10.89 -11.73 0.90
N ILE A 21 10.03 -12.64 0.46
CA ILE A 21 8.56 -12.47 0.59
C ILE A 21 8.09 -13.12 1.88
N SER A 22 7.40 -12.36 2.70
CA SER A 22 6.67 -12.88 3.85
C SER A 22 5.22 -13.18 3.49
N PHE A 23 4.61 -14.16 4.15
CA PHE A 23 3.16 -14.41 4.01
C PHE A 23 2.54 -14.87 5.33
N ASN A 24 1.26 -14.51 5.52
CA ASN A 24 0.41 -15.01 6.59
C ASN A 24 -0.74 -15.84 5.99
N PRO A 25 -0.77 -17.17 6.19
CA PRO A 25 -1.82 -18.05 5.69
C PRO A 25 -3.23 -17.63 6.11
N THR A 26 -3.41 -17.24 7.37
CA THR A 26 -4.71 -16.84 7.90
C THR A 26 -5.22 -15.56 7.24
N ARG A 27 -4.34 -14.56 7.05
CA ARG A 27 -4.73 -13.33 6.35
C ARG A 27 -4.96 -13.55 4.86
N LEU A 28 -4.19 -14.41 4.19
CA LEU A 28 -4.47 -14.79 2.80
C LEU A 28 -5.87 -15.37 2.62
N ILE A 29 -6.28 -16.30 3.50
CA ILE A 29 -7.63 -16.88 3.45
C ILE A 29 -8.71 -15.84 3.74
N GLN A 30 -8.46 -14.92 4.68
CA GLN A 30 -9.41 -13.85 5.01
C GLN A 30 -9.57 -12.85 3.85
N SER A 31 -8.47 -12.31 3.33
CA SER A 31 -8.49 -11.37 2.20
C SER A 31 -9.09 -12.00 0.94
N HIS A 32 -8.89 -13.30 0.71
CA HIS A 32 -9.54 -13.99 -0.42
C HIS A 32 -11.07 -13.97 -0.33
N LYS A 33 -11.65 -14.02 0.88
CA LYS A 33 -13.10 -13.96 1.08
C LYS A 33 -13.69 -12.57 0.80
N GLU A 34 -12.85 -11.56 0.70
CA GLU A 34 -13.26 -10.18 0.37
C GLU A 34 -13.39 -9.99 -1.16
N LEU A 35 -12.92 -10.96 -1.95
CA LEU A 35 -12.98 -10.96 -3.42
C LEU A 35 -14.24 -11.65 -3.96
N PRO A 36 -14.59 -11.38 -5.25
CA PRO A 36 -15.64 -12.14 -5.94
C PRO A 36 -15.38 -13.66 -5.93
N VAL A 37 -16.45 -14.44 -5.72
CA VAL A 37 -16.41 -15.91 -5.58
C VAL A 37 -15.80 -16.63 -6.79
N SER A 38 -15.79 -15.98 -7.97
CA SER A 38 -15.23 -16.54 -9.21
C SER A 38 -13.71 -16.69 -9.22
N ILE A 39 -12.98 -16.03 -8.30
CA ILE A 39 -11.52 -16.11 -8.25
C ILE A 39 -11.11 -17.28 -7.36
N SER A 40 -10.40 -18.26 -7.93
CA SER A 40 -9.84 -19.36 -7.13
C SER A 40 -8.76 -18.85 -6.18
N PHE A 41 -8.65 -19.46 -4.98
CA PHE A 41 -7.61 -19.12 -4.01
C PHE A 41 -6.20 -19.23 -4.62
N LYS A 42 -5.97 -20.23 -5.48
CA LYS A 42 -4.70 -20.40 -6.20
C LYS A 42 -4.38 -19.18 -7.08
N ALA A 43 -5.31 -18.76 -7.92
CA ALA A 43 -5.10 -17.63 -8.82
C ALA A 43 -4.88 -16.32 -8.04
N PHE A 44 -5.60 -16.13 -6.92
CA PHE A 44 -5.38 -15.02 -6.00
C PHE A 44 -3.96 -15.01 -5.41
N VAL A 45 -3.50 -16.15 -4.87
CA VAL A 45 -2.13 -16.26 -4.31
C VAL A 45 -1.08 -16.03 -5.40
N GLN A 46 -1.29 -16.53 -6.62
CA GLN A 46 -0.39 -16.28 -7.74
C GLN A 46 -0.33 -14.80 -8.12
N ALA A 47 -1.47 -14.11 -8.15
CA ALA A 47 -1.54 -12.67 -8.43
C ALA A 47 -0.80 -11.85 -7.37
N LEU A 48 -1.04 -12.12 -6.08
CA LEU A 48 -0.30 -11.47 -4.99
C LEU A 48 1.20 -11.77 -5.07
N THR A 49 1.58 -13.01 -5.36
CA THR A 49 3.00 -13.35 -5.50
C THR A 49 3.64 -12.55 -6.63
N LEU A 50 2.96 -12.38 -7.76
CA LEU A 50 3.46 -11.55 -8.87
C LEU A 50 3.59 -10.08 -8.46
N HIS A 51 2.64 -9.55 -7.69
CA HIS A 51 2.71 -8.20 -7.13
C HIS A 51 3.94 -8.02 -6.23
N GLU A 52 4.22 -8.95 -5.33
CA GLU A 52 5.43 -8.88 -4.49
C GLU A 52 6.73 -9.01 -5.32
N LEU A 53 6.72 -9.83 -6.37
CA LEU A 53 7.82 -9.85 -7.33
C LEU A 53 7.95 -8.49 -8.05
N GLY A 54 6.83 -7.82 -8.33
CA GLY A 54 6.78 -6.48 -8.88
C GLY A 54 7.48 -5.45 -8.00
N HIS A 55 7.31 -5.50 -6.67
CA HIS A 55 8.07 -4.68 -5.73
C HIS A 55 9.57 -4.95 -5.81
N SER A 56 9.97 -6.22 -5.97
CA SER A 56 11.40 -6.56 -6.04
C SER A 56 12.10 -6.02 -7.29
N LEU A 57 11.36 -5.75 -8.36
CA LEU A 57 11.89 -5.16 -9.59
C LEU A 57 12.21 -3.67 -9.42
N ASP A 58 11.63 -3.00 -8.41
CA ASP A 58 11.87 -1.58 -8.11
C ASP A 58 12.52 -1.39 -6.72
N ARG A 59 13.37 -2.34 -6.36
CA ARG A 59 14.05 -2.38 -5.05
C ARG A 59 14.87 -1.13 -4.77
N ASP A 60 15.50 -0.55 -5.80
CA ASP A 60 16.34 0.64 -5.64
C ASP A 60 15.52 1.88 -5.27
N ALA A 61 14.31 2.04 -5.82
CA ALA A 61 13.40 3.12 -5.41
C ALA A 61 12.93 2.95 -3.96
N LEU A 62 12.66 1.71 -3.52
CA LEU A 62 12.35 1.39 -2.13
C LEU A 62 13.51 1.71 -1.18
N TYR A 63 14.76 1.49 -1.59
CA TYR A 63 15.91 1.92 -0.81
C TYR A 63 16.06 3.44 -0.77
N ALA A 64 15.83 4.11 -1.90
CA ALA A 64 15.94 5.56 -2.01
C ALA A 64 14.91 6.30 -1.14
N SER A 65 13.78 5.67 -0.80
CA SER A 65 12.73 6.26 0.05
C SER A 65 12.99 6.18 1.54
N ILE A 66 13.93 5.32 2.00
CA ILE A 66 14.23 5.11 3.43
C ILE A 66 14.39 6.43 4.21
N PRO A 67 15.17 7.44 3.75
CA PRO A 67 15.33 8.69 4.50
C PRO A 67 13.99 9.41 4.73
N LYS A 68 13.13 9.48 3.71
CA LYS A 68 11.81 10.13 3.80
C LYS A 68 10.85 9.31 4.67
N SER A 69 10.77 7.99 4.48
CA SER A 69 9.94 7.10 5.30
C SER A 69 10.34 7.16 6.77
N TYR A 70 11.64 7.21 7.07
CA TYR A 70 12.14 7.34 8.43
C TYR A 70 11.77 8.68 9.06
N HIS A 71 11.87 9.78 8.31
CA HIS A 71 11.44 11.10 8.78
C HIS A 71 9.94 11.13 9.10
N ILE A 72 9.09 10.63 8.19
CA ILE A 72 7.65 10.50 8.40
C ILE A 72 7.36 9.66 9.65
N TYR A 73 8.06 8.54 9.82
CA TYR A 73 7.93 7.69 11.01
C TYR A 73 8.25 8.46 12.30
N GLN A 74 9.32 9.27 12.31
CA GLN A 74 9.68 10.08 13.47
C GLN A 74 8.58 11.10 13.82
N ILE A 75 8.02 11.79 12.82
CA ILE A 75 6.90 12.73 13.01
C ILE A 75 5.67 12.00 13.57
N LYS A 76 5.26 10.88 12.95
CA LYS A 76 4.09 10.10 13.37
C LYS A 76 4.25 9.49 14.77
N LYS A 77 5.48 9.20 15.19
CA LYS A 77 5.81 8.73 16.53
C LYS A 77 5.78 9.85 17.57
N ALA A 78 6.27 11.04 17.22
CA ALA A 78 6.33 12.18 18.14
C ALA A 78 4.95 12.82 18.37
N HIS A 79 4.13 12.87 17.32
CA HIS A 79 2.81 13.51 17.36
C HIS A 79 1.73 12.47 17.06
N PRO A 80 0.82 12.11 17.97
CA PRO A 80 -0.25 11.14 17.70
C PRO A 80 -1.25 11.66 16.66
N TYR A 81 -1.99 10.76 16.01
CA TYR A 81 -2.96 11.12 14.96
C TYR A 81 -4.00 12.14 15.42
N SER A 82 -4.45 12.07 16.69
CA SER A 82 -5.39 13.03 17.28
C SER A 82 -4.87 14.47 17.35
N GLU A 83 -3.55 14.65 17.32
CA GLU A 83 -2.87 15.94 17.22
C GLU A 83 -2.64 16.31 15.76
N ARG A 84 -2.05 15.40 14.96
CA ARG A 84 -1.75 15.66 13.55
C ARG A 84 -3.01 16.04 12.77
N SER A 85 -4.13 15.36 13.00
CA SER A 85 -5.42 15.63 12.33
C SER A 85 -6.05 17.00 12.64
N LYS A 86 -5.40 17.81 13.48
CA LYS A 86 -5.80 19.19 13.82
C LYS A 86 -4.81 20.25 13.35
N ASN A 87 -3.67 19.86 12.78
CA ASN A 87 -2.61 20.77 12.35
C ASN A 87 -2.21 20.44 10.90
N ILE A 88 -2.39 21.39 9.99
CA ILE A 88 -2.17 21.19 8.55
C ILE A 88 -0.72 20.81 8.21
N GLU A 89 0.26 21.41 8.88
CA GLU A 89 1.68 21.15 8.62
C GLU A 89 2.08 19.73 9.08
N LEU A 90 1.57 19.31 10.24
CA LEU A 90 1.80 17.94 10.72
C LEU A 90 1.05 16.91 9.87
N PHE A 91 -0.18 17.21 9.46
CA PHE A 91 -1.01 16.28 8.68
C PHE A 91 -0.55 16.14 7.23
N GLN A 92 0.17 17.13 6.69
CA GLN A 92 0.78 17.03 5.36
C GLN A 92 1.68 15.79 5.25
N TRP A 93 2.37 15.39 6.33
CA TRP A 93 3.18 14.18 6.35
C TRP A 93 2.38 12.88 6.27
N ASP A 94 1.14 12.86 6.75
CA ASP A 94 0.24 11.72 6.55
C ASP A 94 -0.17 11.61 5.07
N ILE A 95 -0.44 12.73 4.41
CA ILE A 95 -0.76 12.80 2.98
C ILE A 95 0.44 12.36 2.12
N GLU A 96 1.64 12.87 2.40
CA GLU A 96 2.85 12.48 1.66
C GLU A 96 3.20 10.99 1.83
N ASP A 97 2.92 10.39 2.99
CA ASP A 97 3.11 8.96 3.21
C ASP A 97 2.14 8.14 2.34
N HIS A 98 0.86 8.53 2.31
CA HIS A 98 -0.14 7.89 1.45
C HIS A 98 0.24 7.98 -0.03
N GLU A 99 0.61 9.16 -0.51
CA GLU A 99 1.02 9.36 -1.91
C GLU A 99 2.22 8.50 -2.28
N MET A 100 3.25 8.47 -1.42
CA MET A 100 4.44 7.66 -1.64
C MET A 100 4.10 6.15 -1.66
N ASN A 101 3.32 5.67 -0.70
CA ASN A 101 2.92 4.27 -0.64
C ASN A 101 2.05 3.88 -1.85
N TYR A 102 1.11 4.74 -2.25
CA TYR A 102 0.28 4.49 -3.42
C TYR A 102 1.11 4.35 -4.70
N VAL A 103 2.12 5.20 -4.90
CA VAL A 103 3.04 5.10 -6.05
C VAL A 103 3.82 3.78 -6.04
N PHE A 104 4.26 3.30 -4.86
CA PHE A 104 4.95 2.00 -4.77
C PHE A 104 4.03 0.83 -5.13
N GLU A 105 2.78 0.86 -4.65
CA GLU A 105 1.79 -0.17 -4.94
C GLU A 105 1.43 -0.19 -6.44
N GLU A 106 1.16 0.97 -7.04
CA GLU A 106 0.89 1.08 -8.49
C GLU A 106 2.07 0.57 -9.33
N THR A 107 3.30 0.94 -8.95
CA THR A 107 4.50 0.52 -9.67
C THR A 107 4.71 -0.99 -9.58
N ALA A 108 4.47 -1.58 -8.40
CA ALA A 108 4.53 -3.02 -8.22
C ALA A 108 3.48 -3.76 -9.06
N TRP A 109 2.24 -3.26 -9.12
CA TRP A 109 1.20 -3.83 -9.98
C TRP A 109 1.55 -3.72 -11.47
N ARG A 110 2.05 -2.57 -11.94
CA ARG A 110 2.52 -2.42 -13.33
C ARG A 110 3.64 -3.41 -13.66
N ASN A 111 4.60 -3.58 -12.76
CA ASN A 111 5.67 -4.56 -12.91
C ASN A 111 5.12 -6.00 -12.93
N ALA A 112 4.17 -6.31 -12.07
CA ALA A 112 3.50 -7.61 -12.02
C ALA A 112 2.70 -7.92 -13.29
N GLN A 113 1.99 -6.92 -13.83
CA GLN A 113 1.30 -7.04 -15.12
C GLN A 113 2.29 -7.32 -16.25
N SER A 114 3.42 -6.59 -16.31
CA SER A 114 4.48 -6.81 -17.30
C SER A 114 5.05 -8.24 -17.23
N LEU A 115 5.32 -8.74 -16.02
CA LEU A 115 5.73 -10.13 -15.80
C LEU A 115 4.65 -11.12 -16.26
N ASN A 116 3.38 -10.84 -15.94
CA ASN A 116 2.27 -11.72 -16.29
C ASN A 116 2.01 -11.75 -17.80
N GLN A 117 2.19 -10.64 -18.52
CA GLN A 117 2.10 -10.61 -19.99
C GLN A 117 3.12 -11.55 -20.64
N THR A 118 4.32 -11.62 -20.06
CA THR A 118 5.43 -12.45 -20.56
C THR A 118 5.20 -13.93 -20.25
N HIS A 119 4.77 -14.26 -19.02
CA HIS A 119 4.74 -15.64 -18.53
C HIS A 119 3.35 -16.28 -18.43
N ARG A 120 2.28 -15.49 -18.57
CA ARG A 120 0.87 -15.91 -18.53
C ARG A 120 0.53 -16.79 -17.32
N ILE A 121 0.98 -16.37 -16.14
CA ILE A 121 0.85 -17.15 -14.89
C ILE A 121 -0.57 -17.07 -14.34
N VAL A 122 -1.22 -15.92 -14.50
CA VAL A 122 -2.60 -15.64 -14.07
C VAL A 122 -3.38 -15.07 -15.26
N ASP A 123 -4.69 -15.36 -15.34
CA ASP A 123 -5.56 -14.71 -16.31
C ASP A 123 -5.51 -13.18 -16.12
N PRO A 124 -5.26 -12.38 -17.17
CA PRO A 124 -5.22 -10.92 -17.06
C PRO A 124 -6.44 -10.31 -16.37
N LYS A 125 -7.65 -10.85 -16.60
CA LYS A 125 -8.86 -10.35 -15.92
C LYS A 125 -8.84 -10.60 -14.42
N ILE A 126 -8.22 -11.69 -13.99
CA ILE A 126 -8.03 -11.97 -12.56
C ILE A 126 -6.99 -11.01 -11.98
N MET A 127 -5.91 -10.70 -12.71
CA MET A 127 -4.94 -9.68 -12.28
C MET A 127 -5.63 -8.33 -12.03
N ASP A 128 -6.42 -7.85 -12.99
CA ASP A 128 -7.13 -6.56 -12.89
C ASP A 128 -8.06 -6.52 -11.67
N VAL A 129 -8.80 -7.61 -11.40
CA VAL A 129 -9.70 -7.67 -10.25
C VAL A 129 -8.91 -7.70 -8.94
N VAL A 130 -7.86 -8.52 -8.83
CA VAL A 130 -7.07 -8.60 -7.58
C VAL A 130 -6.38 -7.26 -7.31
N GLU A 131 -5.82 -6.62 -8.33
CA GLU A 131 -5.22 -5.28 -8.25
C GLU A 131 -6.23 -4.25 -7.74
N PHE A 132 -7.42 -4.18 -8.37
CA PHE A 132 -8.47 -3.24 -7.98
C PHE A 132 -8.83 -3.36 -6.49
N TYR A 133 -9.10 -4.59 -6.02
CA TYR A 133 -9.46 -4.81 -4.62
C TYR A 133 -8.29 -4.58 -3.66
N SER A 134 -7.05 -4.84 -4.08
CA SER A 134 -5.86 -4.57 -3.27
C SER A 134 -5.65 -3.07 -3.09
N LEU A 135 -5.81 -2.28 -4.15
CA LEU A 135 -5.67 -0.83 -4.12
C LEU A 135 -6.87 -0.12 -3.45
N LEU A 136 -8.05 -0.74 -3.44
CA LEU A 136 -9.26 -0.13 -2.87
C LEU A 136 -9.09 0.25 -1.41
N THR A 137 -8.41 -0.57 -0.61
CA THR A 137 -8.17 -0.30 0.82
C THR A 137 -7.26 0.91 1.01
N TYR A 138 -6.15 0.97 0.27
CA TYR A 138 -5.24 2.12 0.28
C TYR A 138 -5.96 3.40 -0.15
N THR A 139 -6.74 3.32 -1.22
CA THR A 139 -7.46 4.48 -1.77
C THR A 139 -8.54 4.98 -0.79
N ALA A 140 -9.22 4.07 -0.09
CA ALA A 140 -10.22 4.42 0.92
C ALA A 140 -9.62 5.16 2.12
N GLU A 141 -8.48 4.69 2.63
CA GLU A 141 -7.76 5.35 3.73
C GLU A 141 -7.22 6.71 3.31
N TYR A 142 -6.61 6.79 2.12
CA TYR A 142 -6.10 8.04 1.58
C TYR A 142 -7.21 9.07 1.38
N ASN A 143 -8.34 8.68 0.77
CA ASN A 143 -9.48 9.57 0.57
C ASN A 143 -10.07 10.09 1.88
N ARG A 144 -10.15 9.24 2.92
CA ARG A 144 -10.58 9.67 4.26
C ARG A 144 -9.67 10.75 4.81
N ASP A 145 -8.36 10.57 4.69
CA ASP A 145 -7.40 11.53 5.21
C ASP A 145 -7.34 12.80 4.35
N LEU A 146 -7.54 12.72 3.03
CA LEU A 146 -7.72 13.90 2.17
C LEU A 146 -8.88 14.79 2.64
N LEU A 147 -10.00 14.21 3.09
CA LEU A 147 -11.11 15.00 3.66
C LEU A 147 -10.69 15.75 4.93
N VAL A 148 -9.85 15.14 5.78
CA VAL A 148 -9.30 15.78 6.97
C VAL A 148 -8.39 16.95 6.55
N HIS A 149 -7.50 16.72 5.59
CA HIS A 149 -6.58 17.74 5.07
C HIS A 149 -7.32 18.93 4.45
N HIS A 150 -8.31 18.66 3.60
CA HIS A 150 -9.13 19.70 2.98
C HIS A 150 -9.86 20.56 4.02
N ARG A 151 -10.44 19.94 5.05
CA ARG A 151 -11.07 20.67 6.15
C ARG A 151 -10.07 21.59 6.86
N LEU A 152 -8.87 21.08 7.19
CA LEU A 152 -7.83 21.89 7.83
C LEU A 152 -7.41 23.07 6.95
N LYS A 153 -7.26 22.85 5.64
CA LYS A 153 -6.89 23.90 4.68
C LYS A 153 -7.92 25.03 4.63
N VAL A 154 -9.22 24.70 4.65
CA VAL A 154 -10.30 25.71 4.71
C VAL A 154 -10.26 26.49 6.02
N THR A 155 -10.15 25.81 7.17
CA THR A 155 -10.08 26.47 8.49
C THR A 155 -8.85 27.38 8.66
N THR A 156 -7.75 27.08 7.97
CA THR A 156 -6.52 27.91 8.02
C THR A 156 -6.61 29.13 7.09
N THR A 157 -7.53 29.15 6.13
CA THR A 157 -7.66 30.21 5.11
C THR A 157 -8.80 31.19 5.38
N GLU A 158 -9.73 30.88 6.29
CA GLU A 158 -10.72 31.86 6.77
C GLU A 158 -10.08 32.82 7.79
N PRO A 159 -10.03 34.14 7.54
CA PRO A 159 -9.64 35.08 8.57
C PRO A 159 -10.73 35.08 9.65
N VAL A 160 -10.31 34.98 10.92
CA VAL A 160 -11.18 35.29 12.05
C VAL A 160 -11.66 36.73 11.86
N ALA A 161 -12.91 36.90 11.43
CA ALA A 161 -13.55 38.20 11.41
C ALA A 161 -13.63 38.69 12.86
N VAL A 162 -12.84 39.71 13.18
CA VAL A 162 -12.89 40.47 14.44
C VAL A 162 -14.01 41.49 14.36
#